data_AF-R9JXA0-F1
#
_entry.id   AF-R9JXA0-F1
#
_cell.length_a   1.000
_cell.length_b   1.000
_cell.length_c   1.000
_cell.angle_alpha   90.00
_cell.angle_beta   90.00
_cell.angle_gamma   90.00
#
_symmetry.space_group_name_H-M   'P 1'
#
loop_
_entity.id
_entity.type
_entity.pdbx_description
1 polymer ?
#
loop_
_entity_poly.entity_id
_entity_poly.type
_entity_poly.pdbx_seq_one_letter_code
_entity_poly.pdbx_strand_id
1 'polypeptide(L)'
;MTEANSLELIKIGESTTVEFKKSTNEITKDVYDTVCSFSNRDGGHIFLGVEDNGLIIGIVPEALDQMKKDFVTAVNNSNKIYPPMY
;
A
#
# COMPACT_ATOMS: atom_id res chain seq x y z
N MET A 1 14.12 3.61 -6.03
CA MET A 1 14.28 2.50 -5.08
C MET A 1 14.82 1.31 -5.84
N THR A 2 16.02 0.86 -5.50
CA THR A 2 16.55 -0.43 -5.95
C THR A 2 15.84 -1.55 -5.19
N GLU A 3 15.60 -2.69 -5.84
CA GLU A 3 14.88 -3.86 -5.26
C GLU A 3 15.47 -4.30 -3.90
N ALA A 4 16.77 -4.09 -3.70
CA ALA A 4 17.47 -4.38 -2.44
C ALA A 4 16.89 -3.65 -1.22
N ASN A 5 16.39 -2.41 -1.37
CA ASN A 5 15.86 -1.65 -0.23
C ASN A 5 14.46 -2.13 0.19
N SER A 6 13.65 -2.65 -0.74
CA SER A 6 12.28 -3.08 -0.44
C SER A 6 12.26 -4.32 0.45
N LEU A 7 13.14 -5.29 0.19
CA LEU A 7 13.26 -6.49 1.02
C LEU A 7 13.84 -6.20 2.41
N GLU A 8 14.75 -5.24 2.53
CA GLU A 8 15.26 -4.79 3.83
C GLU A 8 14.14 -4.19 4.68
N LEU A 9 13.26 -3.38 4.09
CA LEU A 9 12.10 -2.82 4.78
C LEU A 9 11.12 -3.91 5.23
N ILE A 10 10.85 -4.91 4.37
CA ILE A 10 9.98 -6.04 4.74
C ILE A 10 10.58 -6.83 5.91
N LYS A 11 11.91 -7.02 5.93
CA LYS A 11 12.61 -7.70 7.02
C LYS A 11 12.60 -6.92 8.34
N ILE A 12 12.63 -5.58 8.28
CA ILE A 12 12.55 -4.72 9.46
C ILE A 12 11.15 -4.82 10.10
N GLY A 13 10.11 -5.01 9.28
CA GLY A 13 8.73 -5.15 9.72
C GLY A 13 7.92 -3.85 9.62
N GLU A 14 6.69 -3.90 10.12
CA GLU A 14 5.81 -2.73 10.16
C GLU A 14 6.38 -1.63 11.08
N SER A 15 6.25 -0.39 10.63
CA SER A 15 6.74 0.79 11.33
C SER A 15 5.90 2.01 10.97
N THR A 16 6.23 3.17 11.52
CA THR A 16 5.48 4.40 11.27
C THR A 16 5.48 4.84 9.80
N THR A 17 6.41 4.31 8.99
CA THR A 17 6.58 4.58 7.56
C THR A 17 6.50 3.31 6.71
N VAL A 18 6.20 2.14 7.29
CA VAL A 18 6.09 0.86 6.57
C VAL A 18 4.86 0.11 7.06
N GLU A 19 3.95 -0.22 6.16
CA GLU A 19 2.73 -0.96 6.49
C GLU A 19 2.57 -2.16 5.56
N PHE A 20 2.15 -3.30 6.12
CA PHE A 20 1.85 -4.52 5.37
C PHE A 20 0.35 -4.70 5.21
N LYS A 21 -0.04 -5.15 4.02
CA LYS A 21 -1.44 -5.36 3.67
C LYS A 21 -1.59 -6.65 2.89
N LYS A 22 -2.46 -7.52 3.39
CA LYS A 22 -2.76 -8.83 2.79
C LYS A 22 -3.40 -8.74 1.40
N SER A 23 -3.88 -7.58 0.98
CA SER A 23 -4.49 -7.29 -0.33
C SER A 23 -3.83 -8.02 -1.51
N THR A 24 -4.31 -9.23 -1.82
CA THR A 24 -3.78 -10.11 -2.86
C THR A 24 -4.56 -10.02 -4.16
N ASN A 25 -5.86 -9.72 -4.07
CA ASN A 25 -6.80 -9.78 -5.19
C ASN A 25 -7.59 -8.48 -5.37
N GLU A 26 -7.64 -7.64 -4.34
CA GLU A 26 -8.31 -6.34 -4.35
C GLU A 26 -7.64 -5.41 -3.34
N ILE A 27 -7.81 -4.09 -3.51
CA ILE A 27 -7.34 -3.09 -2.56
C ILE A 27 -8.40 -2.93 -1.47
N THR A 28 -8.11 -3.42 -0.27
CA THR A 28 -8.98 -3.26 0.90
C THR A 28 -9.07 -1.81 1.35
N LYS A 29 -10.14 -1.51 2.09
CA LYS A 29 -10.40 -0.15 2.56
C LYS A 29 -9.29 0.39 3.47
N ASP A 30 -8.67 -0.49 4.26
CA ASP A 30 -7.64 -0.11 5.22
C ASP A 30 -6.33 0.36 4.55
N VAL A 31 -6.08 -0.04 3.30
CA VAL A 31 -5.00 0.54 2.49
C VAL A 31 -5.17 2.05 2.38
N TYR A 32 -6.39 2.54 2.15
CA TYR A 32 -6.66 3.97 2.03
C TYR A 32 -6.53 4.70 3.36
N ASP A 33 -6.87 4.05 4.48
CA ASP A 33 -6.67 4.60 5.82
C ASP A 33 -5.17 4.78 6.10
N THR A 34 -4.34 3.82 5.70
CA THR A 34 -2.88 3.94 5.76
C THR A 34 -2.37 5.05 4.82
N VAL A 35 -2.89 5.16 3.59
CA VAL A 35 -2.52 6.25 2.65
C VAL A 35 -2.81 7.61 3.27
N CYS A 36 -3.99 7.80 3.87
CA CYS A 36 -4.33 9.03 4.60
C CYS A 36 -3.38 9.28 5.77
N SER A 37 -3.06 8.24 6.53
CA SER A 37 -2.15 8.33 7.69
C SER A 37 -0.73 8.73 7.28
N PHE A 38 -0.23 8.21 6.15
CA PHE A 38 1.08 8.55 5.59
C PHE A 38 1.09 9.93 4.93
N SER A 39 0.02 10.30 4.22
CA SER A 39 -0.14 11.63 3.61
C SER A 39 -0.08 12.76 4.65
N ASN A 40 -0.60 12.51 5.85
CA ASN A 40 -0.58 13.48 6.95
C ASN A 40 0.76 13.55 7.72
N ARG A 41 1.77 12.76 7.33
CA ARG A 41 3.09 12.66 8.00
C ARG A 41 4.21 12.78 6.96
N ASP A 42 5.38 12.19 7.23
CA ASP A 42 6.54 12.14 6.32
C ASP A 42 6.37 11.16 5.13
N GLY A 43 5.16 10.68 4.85
CA GLY A 43 4.92 9.63 3.87
C GLY A 43 5.26 8.23 4.39
N GLY A 44 5.32 7.25 3.48
CA GLY A 44 5.63 5.87 3.83
C GLY A 44 5.50 4.89 2.66
N HIS A 45 5.72 3.61 2.96
CA HIS A 45 5.66 2.48 2.06
C HIS A 45 4.55 1.52 2.48
N ILE A 46 3.67 1.20 1.53
CA ILE A 46 2.63 0.19 1.73
C ILE A 46 2.99 -1.02 0.88
N PHE A 47 3.19 -2.17 1.52
CA PHE A 47 3.44 -3.43 0.83
C PHE A 47 2.15 -4.22 0.73
N LEU A 48 1.69 -4.43 -0.50
CA LEU A 48 0.51 -5.23 -0.83
C LEU A 48 0.92 -6.69 -1.08
N GLY A 49 0.09 -7.63 -0.63
CA GLY A 49 0.39 -9.06 -0.71
C GLY A 49 1.43 -9.49 0.32
N VAL A 50 1.47 -8.83 1.48
CA VAL A 50 2.32 -9.18 2.63
C VAL A 50 1.44 -9.30 3.86
N GLU A 51 1.61 -10.34 4.66
CA GLU A 51 0.93 -10.49 5.95
C GLU A 51 1.67 -9.70 7.05
N ASP A 52 0.98 -9.38 8.14
CA ASP A 52 1.51 -8.60 9.28
C ASP A 52 2.76 -9.26 9.93
N ASN A 53 2.95 -10.56 9.71
CA ASN A 53 4.14 -11.31 10.14
C ASN A 53 5.34 -11.17 9.19
N GLY A 54 5.24 -10.36 8.13
CA GLY A 54 6.26 -10.17 7.09
C GLY A 54 6.28 -11.27 6.01
N LEU A 55 5.31 -12.20 6.01
CA LEU A 55 5.22 -13.25 4.99
C LEU A 55 4.71 -12.65 3.67
N ILE A 56 5.52 -12.78 2.62
CA ILE A 56 5.14 -12.36 1.27
C ILE A 56 4.26 -13.44 0.65
N ILE A 57 2.96 -13.16 0.54
CA ILE A 57 1.97 -14.02 -0.12
C ILE A 57 1.77 -13.67 -1.61
N GLY A 58 2.17 -12.46 -2.00
CA GLY A 58 2.08 -11.97 -3.37
C GLY A 58 0.69 -11.48 -3.78
N ILE A 59 0.60 -11.05 -5.04
CA ILE A 59 -0.64 -10.55 -5.66
C ILE A 59 -0.99 -11.46 -6.83
N VAL A 60 -2.28 -11.72 -7.01
CA VAL A 60 -2.76 -12.50 -8.16
C VAL A 60 -2.52 -11.71 -9.44
N PRO A 61 -1.81 -12.26 -10.44
CA PRO A 61 -1.41 -11.52 -11.64
C PRO A 61 -2.59 -10.90 -12.38
N GLU A 62 -3.71 -11.60 -12.43
CA GLU A 62 -4.96 -11.17 -13.08
C GLU A 62 -5.60 -9.97 -12.37
N ALA A 63 -5.39 -9.83 -11.06
CA ALA A 63 -5.90 -8.71 -10.27
C ALA A 63 -4.99 -7.48 -10.33
N LEU A 64 -3.70 -7.63 -10.66
CA LEU A 64 -2.71 -6.57 -10.57
C LEU A 64 -3.10 -5.30 -11.34
N ASP A 65 -3.57 -5.44 -12.58
CA ASP A 65 -4.00 -4.32 -13.41
C ASP A 65 -5.24 -3.61 -12.84
N GLN A 66 -6.19 -4.39 -12.32
CA GLN A 66 -7.39 -3.84 -11.70
C GLN A 66 -7.07 -3.12 -10.39
N MET A 67 -6.26 -3.74 -9.53
CA MET A 67 -5.81 -3.16 -8.26
C MET A 67 -5.07 -1.83 -8.45
N LYS A 68 -4.21 -1.73 -9.48
CA LYS A 68 -3.56 -0.46 -9.84
C LYS A 68 -4.58 0.61 -10.21
N LYS A 69 -5.56 0.27 -11.06
CA LYS A 69 -6.62 1.20 -11.47
C LYS A 69 -7.45 1.63 -10.26
N ASP A 70 -7.90 0.69 -9.44
CA ASP A 70 -8.71 0.96 -8.26
C ASP A 70 -7.99 1.87 -7.28
N PHE A 71 -6.71 1.62 -7.03
CA PHE A 71 -5.88 2.47 -6.17
C PHE A 71 -5.77 3.90 -6.70
N VAL A 72 -5.38 4.06 -7.98
CA VAL A 72 -5.24 5.38 -8.61
C VAL A 72 -6.58 6.11 -8.63
N THR A 73 -7.67 5.42 -8.98
CA THR A 73 -9.01 6.01 -9.00
C THR A 73 -9.44 6.44 -7.61
N ALA A 74 -9.19 5.65 -6.56
CA ALA A 74 -9.59 5.98 -5.21
C ALA A 74 -8.76 7.11 -4.59
N VAL A 75 -7.45 7.16 -4.84
CA VAL A 75 -6.57 8.23 -4.35
C VAL A 75 -6.84 9.57 -5.07
N ASN A 76 -7.18 9.53 -6.35
CA ASN A 76 -7.57 10.73 -7.11
C ASN A 76 -9.03 11.15 -6.89
N ASN A 77 -9.84 10.31 -6.23
CA ASN A 77 -11.21 10.66 -5.95
C ASN A 77 -11.26 11.67 -4.79
N SER A 78 -11.55 12.92 -5.14
CA SER A 78 -11.60 14.04 -4.21
C SER A 78 -12.69 13.91 -3.13
N ASN A 79 -13.61 12.93 -3.27
CA ASN A 79 -14.58 12.56 -2.23
C ASN A 79 -14.05 11.52 -1.22
N LYS A 80 -12.91 10.87 -1.50
CA LYS A 80 -12.31 9.84 -0.63
C LYS A 80 -11.01 10.28 0.04
N ILE A 81 -10.20 11.12 -0.61
CA ILE A 81 -8.98 11.70 -0.04
C ILE A 81 -8.97 13.21 -0.30
N TYR A 82 -8.81 13.99 0.78
CA TYR A 82 -8.76 15.46 0.72
C TYR A 82 -7.62 16.00 1.60
N PRO A 83 -6.75 16.90 1.07
CA PRO A 83 -6.70 17.39 -0.31
C PRO A 83 -6.18 16.32 -1.30
N PRO A 84 -6.51 16.41 -2.61
CA PRO A 84 -5.96 15.51 -3.62
C PRO A 84 -4.44 15.70 -3.74
N MET A 85 -3.68 14.61 -3.68
CA MET A 85 -2.22 14.59 -3.84
C MET A 85 -1.88 14.77 -5.34
N TYR A 86 -1.57 16.00 -5.74
CA TYR A 86 -1.02 16.36 -7.05
C TYR A 86 0.51 16.35 -7.05
#